data_AF-A0A929HGH2-F1
#
_entry.id   AF-A0A929HGH2-F1
#
_cell.length_a   1.000
_cell.length_b   1.000
_cell.length_c   1.000
_cell.angle_alpha   90.00
_cell.angle_beta   90.00
_cell.angle_gamma   90.00
#
_symmetry.space_group_name_H-M   'P 1'
#
loop_
_entity.id
_entity.type
_entity.pdbx_description
1 polymer ?
#
loop_
_entity_poly.entity_id
_entity_poly.type
_entity_poly.pdbx_seq_one_letter_code
_entity_poly.pdbx_strand_id
1 'polypeptide(L)'
;MFKKNALENFSGQGKKQVPLLPLRDIVVFPGMVVPLFVGREKSIDALKYALSQEKEIFLATQKNAKMDDPSLRDIYSFGTLAAVLQLLKMPDGTVKALVEAKARSKIKNYLPDLGFFMVEVEKTAEHYEPTAKIEALVRSIHSSFESYAELNQKIGDDVADIVASTLDPFQLVYTVAGHLTAKIREKQALLEIEDVEGILEKLYKILTAEIDILQLEENLRQRVKKQMEKTQKNYYLNEQMRAIQKEMGTQDDFASELKDLERKIKNKNLPKDAAAKVRQEFKKLKMMTPMSAEATVVRNYIDWILSLPWLTKTKDKLNIQEAEVILEEDHYGLSKPKERIVEY
;
A
#
# COMPACT_ATOMS: atom_id res chain seq x y z
N MET A 1 -61.17 -3.65 -20.27
CA MET A 1 -60.75 -4.21 -21.58
C MET A 1 -60.01 -3.10 -22.35
N PHE A 2 -58.85 -2.68 -21.87
CA PHE A 2 -58.15 -1.48 -22.36
C PHE A 2 -56.90 -1.86 -23.15
N LYS A 3 -57.04 -1.69 -24.48
CA LYS A 3 -56.04 -1.44 -25.53
C LYS A 3 -54.62 -2.00 -25.32
N LYS A 4 -54.46 -3.26 -25.73
CA LYS A 4 -53.34 -3.65 -26.60
C LYS A 4 -53.41 -2.76 -27.85
N ASN A 5 -52.42 -1.89 -28.05
CA ASN A 5 -51.96 -1.39 -29.35
C ASN A 5 -50.96 -0.25 -29.13
N ALA A 6 -49.69 -0.60 -28.97
CA ALA A 6 -48.52 0.23 -29.26
C ALA A 6 -47.26 -0.64 -29.14
N LEU A 7 -47.21 -1.74 -29.89
CA LEU A 7 -46.01 -2.56 -30.05
C LEU A 7 -45.88 -2.87 -31.54
N GLU A 8 -45.35 -1.91 -32.28
CA GLU A 8 -44.91 -2.10 -33.66
C GLU A 8 -43.41 -1.83 -33.77
N ASN A 9 -42.72 -2.91 -34.16
CA ASN A 9 -41.58 -3.01 -35.07
C ASN A 9 -40.34 -2.12 -34.88
N PHE A 10 -39.36 -2.81 -34.31
CA PHE A 10 -37.92 -2.63 -34.26
C PHE A 10 -37.25 -2.45 -35.63
N SER A 11 -36.61 -1.30 -35.82
CA SER A 11 -35.41 -1.07 -36.66
C SER A 11 -34.96 0.41 -36.63
N GLY A 12 -34.92 1.03 -35.44
CA GLY A 12 -34.49 2.42 -35.33
C GLY A 12 -34.38 2.90 -33.90
N GLN A 13 -33.76 4.07 -33.71
CA GLN A 13 -33.58 4.85 -32.47
C GLN A 13 -34.91 5.16 -31.75
N GLY A 14 -35.59 4.12 -31.27
CA GLY A 14 -36.87 4.21 -30.60
C GLY A 14 -36.71 4.39 -29.10
N LYS A 15 -37.52 5.29 -28.52
CA LYS A 15 -37.68 5.41 -27.08
C LYS A 15 -38.38 4.15 -26.54
N LYS A 16 -37.89 3.61 -25.43
CA LYS A 16 -38.42 2.40 -24.79
C LYS A 16 -38.76 2.66 -23.34
N GLN A 17 -39.91 2.17 -22.89
CA GLN A 17 -40.32 2.26 -21.50
C GLN A 17 -39.91 1.00 -20.75
N VAL A 18 -39.09 1.15 -19.70
CA VAL A 18 -38.56 0.03 -18.92
C VAL A 18 -38.47 0.39 -17.43
N PRO A 19 -38.58 -0.60 -16.53
CA PRO A 19 -38.33 -0.37 -15.12
C PRO A 19 -36.85 -0.04 -14.88
N LEU A 20 -36.62 0.97 -14.04
CA LEU A 20 -35.30 1.42 -13.63
C LEU A 20 -34.87 0.68 -12.36
N LEU A 21 -33.66 0.11 -12.39
CA LEU A 21 -32.98 -0.48 -11.25
C LEU A 21 -31.78 0.38 -10.85
N PRO A 22 -31.88 1.16 -9.76
CA PRO A 22 -30.76 1.98 -9.28
C PRO A 22 -29.66 1.12 -8.66
N LEU A 23 -28.46 1.16 -9.22
CA LEU A 23 -27.31 0.38 -8.76
C LEU A 23 -26.46 1.17 -7.75
N ARG A 24 -25.99 0.47 -6.72
CA ARG A 24 -25.02 0.99 -5.74
C ARG A 24 -23.63 0.50 -6.11
N ASP A 25 -22.66 1.38 -6.04
CA ASP A 25 -21.23 1.09 -6.17
C ASP A 25 -20.77 0.32 -7.42
N ILE A 26 -21.59 0.26 -8.48
CA ILE A 26 -21.24 -0.39 -9.73
C ILE A 26 -21.79 0.37 -10.95
N VAL A 27 -20.98 0.41 -12.00
CA VAL A 27 -21.37 0.82 -13.35
C VAL A 27 -21.29 -0.42 -14.22
N VAL A 28 -22.37 -0.75 -14.92
CA VAL A 28 -22.45 -1.95 -15.75
C VAL A 28 -22.36 -1.54 -17.21
N PHE A 29 -21.35 -2.04 -17.92
CA PHE A 29 -21.14 -1.76 -19.34
C PHE A 29 -21.80 -2.82 -20.23
N PRO A 30 -22.17 -2.48 -21.49
CA PRO A 30 -22.64 -3.46 -22.46
C PRO A 30 -21.69 -4.66 -22.61
N GLY A 31 -22.24 -5.85 -22.83
CA GLY A 31 -21.51 -7.13 -22.91
C GLY A 31 -21.24 -7.80 -21.56
N MET A 32 -21.40 -7.08 -20.43
CA MET A 32 -21.20 -7.66 -19.11
C MET A 32 -22.39 -8.52 -18.66
N VAL A 33 -22.08 -9.67 -18.06
CA VAL A 33 -23.06 -10.48 -17.30
C VAL A 33 -22.72 -10.37 -15.81
N VAL A 34 -23.61 -9.76 -15.03
CA VAL A 34 -23.34 -9.48 -13.61
C VAL A 34 -24.46 -10.02 -12.70
N PRO A 35 -24.11 -10.66 -11.57
CA PRO A 35 -25.08 -10.98 -10.54
C PRO A 35 -25.35 -9.75 -9.67
N LEU A 36 -26.61 -9.32 -9.61
CA LEU A 36 -27.08 -8.22 -8.78
C LEU A 36 -27.85 -8.76 -7.58
N PHE A 37 -27.52 -8.27 -6.39
CA PHE A 37 -28.24 -8.58 -5.15
C PHE A 37 -29.20 -7.44 -4.83
N VAL A 38 -30.49 -7.77 -4.79
CA VAL A 38 -31.56 -6.78 -4.62
C VAL A 38 -32.37 -7.11 -3.37
N GLY A 39 -32.35 -6.18 -2.40
CA GLY A 39 -33.09 -6.31 -1.15
C GLY A 39 -34.24 -5.31 -0.96
N ARG A 40 -34.28 -4.22 -1.74
CA ARG A 40 -35.34 -3.19 -1.64
C ARG A 40 -36.62 -3.69 -2.30
N GLU A 41 -37.76 -3.59 -1.61
CA GLU A 41 -39.06 -4.03 -2.14
C GLU A 41 -39.40 -3.40 -3.50
N LYS A 42 -39.28 -2.07 -3.63
CA LYS A 42 -39.48 -1.35 -4.91
C LYS A 42 -38.64 -1.93 -6.06
N SER A 43 -37.39 -2.31 -5.78
CA SER A 43 -36.48 -2.86 -6.78
C SER A 43 -36.80 -4.33 -7.12
N ILE A 44 -37.26 -5.10 -6.14
CA ILE A 44 -37.74 -6.48 -6.36
C ILE A 44 -39.01 -6.46 -7.23
N ASP A 45 -39.92 -5.51 -6.98
CA ASP A 45 -41.15 -5.39 -7.75
C ASP A 45 -40.90 -4.89 -9.18
N ALA A 46 -39.94 -3.98 -9.37
CA ALA A 46 -39.44 -3.61 -10.69
C ALA A 46 -38.94 -4.82 -11.50
N LEU A 47 -38.18 -5.72 -10.85
CA LEU A 47 -37.68 -6.96 -11.48
C LEU A 47 -38.80 -7.95 -11.82
N LYS A 48 -39.78 -8.14 -10.91
CA LYS A 48 -40.96 -8.98 -11.18
C LYS A 48 -41.79 -8.41 -12.34
N TYR A 49 -41.97 -7.10 -12.38
CA TYR A 49 -42.66 -6.42 -13.47
C TYR A 49 -41.94 -6.66 -14.79
N ALA A 50 -40.63 -6.46 -14.84
CA ALA A 50 -39.81 -6.72 -16.03
C ALA A 50 -40.00 -8.15 -16.56
N LEU A 51 -39.97 -9.14 -15.67
CA LEU A 51 -40.19 -10.55 -16.05
C LEU A 51 -41.57 -10.84 -16.64
N SER A 52 -42.61 -10.12 -16.21
CA SER A 52 -43.97 -10.26 -16.74
C SER A 52 -44.17 -9.62 -18.11
N GLN A 53 -43.24 -8.76 -18.53
CA GLN A 53 -43.27 -8.04 -19.80
C GLN A 53 -42.20 -8.60 -20.75
N GLU A 54 -41.19 -7.80 -21.11
CA GLU A 54 -40.15 -8.13 -22.09
C GLU A 54 -38.80 -8.57 -21.47
N LYS A 55 -38.76 -8.79 -20.15
CA LYS A 55 -37.55 -9.14 -19.38
C LYS A 55 -36.41 -8.11 -19.46
N GLU A 56 -36.69 -6.89 -19.90
CA GLU A 56 -35.69 -5.82 -19.97
C GLU A 56 -35.84 -4.84 -18.82
N ILE A 57 -34.71 -4.39 -18.31
CA ILE A 57 -34.58 -3.38 -17.26
C ILE A 57 -33.55 -2.34 -17.69
N PHE A 58 -33.63 -1.15 -17.10
CA PHE A 58 -32.59 -0.14 -17.22
C PHE A 58 -31.77 -0.08 -15.95
N LEU A 59 -30.46 -0.28 -16.08
CA LEU A 59 -29.50 -0.20 -15.00
C LEU A 59 -28.89 1.20 -14.99
N ALA A 60 -29.07 1.95 -13.90
CA ALA A 60 -28.42 3.25 -13.74
C ALA A 60 -27.76 3.36 -12.37
N THR A 61 -26.55 3.88 -12.35
CA THR A 61 -25.78 4.02 -11.12
C THR A 61 -26.29 5.21 -10.29
N GLN A 62 -26.26 5.07 -8.97
CA GLN A 62 -26.56 6.14 -8.04
C GLN A 62 -25.34 7.06 -7.88
N LYS A 63 -25.57 8.38 -7.79
CA LYS A 63 -24.52 9.38 -7.52
C LYS A 63 -23.91 9.23 -6.13
N ASN A 64 -24.73 8.80 -5.16
CA ASN A 64 -24.31 8.52 -3.80
C ASN A 64 -24.77 7.11 -3.38
N ALA A 65 -23.82 6.17 -3.29
CA ALA A 65 -24.12 4.78 -2.96
C ALA A 65 -24.58 4.55 -1.52
N LYS A 66 -24.34 5.51 -0.61
CA LYS A 66 -24.78 5.43 0.79
C LYS A 66 -26.27 5.75 0.97
N MET A 67 -26.94 6.22 -0.08
CA MET A 67 -28.34 6.60 0.00
C MET A 67 -29.25 5.39 -0.16
N ASP A 68 -30.10 5.12 0.83
CA ASP A 68 -30.97 3.95 0.84
C ASP A 68 -32.24 4.10 0.00
N ASP A 69 -32.78 5.30 -0.18
CA ASP A 69 -33.91 5.56 -1.08
C ASP A 69 -33.53 6.73 -2.01
N PRO A 70 -32.94 6.46 -3.19
CA PRO A 70 -32.48 7.50 -4.08
C PRO A 70 -33.66 8.21 -4.75
N SER A 71 -33.62 9.54 -4.80
CA SER A 71 -34.56 10.30 -5.63
C SER A 71 -34.13 10.25 -7.10
N LEU A 72 -35.02 10.69 -8.00
CA LEU A 72 -34.72 10.75 -9.44
C LEU A 72 -33.48 11.59 -9.76
N ARG A 73 -33.15 12.60 -8.93
CA ARG A 73 -32.00 13.48 -9.12
C ARG A 73 -30.68 12.84 -8.70
N ASP A 74 -30.75 11.80 -7.87
CA ASP A 74 -29.61 11.07 -7.32
C ASP A 74 -29.13 9.95 -8.23
N ILE A 75 -29.75 9.78 -9.40
CA ILE A 75 -29.43 8.73 -10.36
C ILE A 75 -28.78 9.37 -11.58
N TYR A 76 -27.75 8.73 -12.13
CA TYR A 76 -27.16 9.18 -13.39
C TYR A 76 -28.12 8.97 -14.56
N SER A 77 -28.10 9.89 -15.52
CA SER A 77 -29.00 9.83 -16.68
C SER A 77 -28.57 8.81 -17.72
N PHE A 78 -27.26 8.51 -17.80
CA PHE A 78 -26.73 7.43 -18.64
C PHE A 78 -26.61 6.16 -17.83
N GLY A 79 -26.99 5.07 -18.47
CA GLY A 79 -27.00 3.73 -17.91
C GLY A 79 -27.03 2.72 -19.04
N THR A 80 -27.43 1.50 -18.70
CA THR A 80 -27.35 0.37 -19.61
C THR A 80 -28.66 -0.39 -19.62
N LEU A 81 -29.23 -0.56 -20.80
CA LEU A 81 -30.32 -1.51 -21.03
C LEU A 81 -29.78 -2.92 -20.83
N ALA A 82 -30.46 -3.70 -20.00
CA ALA A 82 -30.08 -5.06 -19.68
C ALA A 82 -31.27 -6.00 -19.75
N ALA A 83 -31.01 -7.26 -20.08
CA ALA A 83 -32.00 -8.33 -19.96
C ALA A 83 -31.79 -9.10 -18.66
N VAL A 84 -32.90 -9.45 -18.01
CA VAL A 84 -32.91 -10.34 -16.84
C VAL A 84 -32.88 -11.78 -17.33
N LEU A 85 -31.76 -12.45 -17.11
CA LEU A 85 -31.57 -13.85 -17.48
C LEU A 85 -32.22 -14.78 -16.45
N GLN A 86 -31.99 -14.51 -15.17
CA GLN A 86 -32.45 -15.38 -14.09
C GLN A 86 -32.74 -14.59 -12.81
N LEU A 87 -33.77 -14.98 -12.07
CA LEU A 87 -34.02 -14.53 -10.70
C LEU A 87 -34.00 -15.73 -9.74
N LEU A 88 -33.20 -15.62 -8.68
CA LEU A 88 -33.14 -16.59 -7.59
C LEU A 88 -33.50 -15.88 -6.29
N LYS A 89 -34.53 -16.38 -5.61
CA LYS A 89 -34.87 -15.91 -4.26
C LYS A 89 -33.97 -16.60 -3.25
N MET A 90 -33.31 -15.79 -2.43
CA MET A 90 -32.46 -16.27 -1.35
C MET A 90 -33.33 -16.53 -0.09
N PRO A 91 -32.90 -17.42 0.82
CA PRO A 91 -33.65 -17.72 2.05
C PRO A 91 -33.83 -16.51 3.00
N ASP A 92 -32.96 -15.50 2.86
CA ASP A 92 -32.98 -14.25 3.63
C ASP A 92 -34.01 -13.22 3.12
N GLY A 93 -34.76 -13.56 2.05
CA GLY A 93 -35.74 -12.67 1.42
C GLY A 93 -35.16 -11.75 0.34
N THR A 94 -33.84 -11.74 0.12
CA THR A 94 -33.22 -11.01 -0.99
C THR A 94 -33.38 -11.75 -2.31
N VAL A 95 -33.27 -11.03 -3.42
CA VAL A 95 -33.31 -11.61 -4.76
C VAL A 95 -31.97 -11.43 -5.45
N LYS A 96 -31.36 -12.53 -5.89
CA LYS A 96 -30.20 -12.54 -6.77
C LYS A 96 -30.69 -12.56 -8.22
N ALA A 97 -30.44 -11.47 -8.95
CA ALA A 97 -30.76 -11.33 -10.35
C ALA A 97 -29.49 -11.47 -11.21
N LEU A 98 -29.48 -12.40 -12.17
CA LEU A 98 -28.44 -12.44 -13.19
C LEU A 98 -28.90 -11.61 -14.39
N VAL A 99 -28.12 -10.59 -14.73
CA VAL A 99 -28.48 -9.65 -15.80
C VAL A 99 -27.38 -9.58 -16.84
N GLU A 100 -27.77 -9.47 -18.10
CA GLU A 100 -26.90 -9.26 -19.25
C GLU A 100 -27.10 -7.84 -19.77
N ALA A 101 -26.02 -7.06 -19.75
CA ALA A 101 -26.00 -5.71 -20.25
C ALA A 101 -25.91 -5.70 -21.78
N LYS A 102 -26.87 -5.06 -22.45
CA LYS A 102 -26.99 -5.08 -23.91
C LYS A 102 -26.50 -3.82 -24.58
N ALA A 103 -26.99 -2.66 -24.14
CA ALA A 103 -26.78 -1.42 -24.86
C ALA A 103 -26.74 -0.22 -23.93
N ARG A 104 -25.82 0.69 -24.21
CA ARG A 104 -25.78 2.00 -23.55
C ARG A 104 -27.03 2.80 -23.92
N SER A 105 -27.66 3.44 -22.95
CA SER A 105 -28.87 4.24 -23.17
C SER A 105 -28.97 5.41 -22.20
N LYS A 106 -29.74 6.42 -22.59
CA LYS A 106 -29.97 7.63 -21.80
C LYS A 106 -31.43 7.74 -21.40
N ILE A 107 -31.68 8.08 -20.13
CA ILE A 107 -33.03 8.43 -19.64
C ILE A 107 -33.47 9.73 -20.33
N LYS A 108 -34.64 9.69 -20.96
CA LYS A 108 -35.29 10.86 -21.54
C LYS A 108 -36.41 11.40 -20.65
N ASN A 109 -37.24 10.51 -20.11
CA ASN A 109 -38.33 10.88 -19.22
C ASN A 109 -38.48 9.87 -18.06
N TYR A 110 -38.93 10.38 -16.91
CA TYR A 110 -39.41 9.55 -15.81
C TYR A 110 -40.93 9.45 -15.90
N LEU A 111 -41.46 8.24 -15.78
CA LEU A 111 -42.89 7.96 -15.92
C LEU A 111 -43.56 7.92 -14.53
N PRO A 112 -44.90 8.08 -14.46
CA PRO A 112 -45.63 8.03 -13.20
C PRO A 112 -45.39 6.74 -12.41
N ASP A 113 -45.33 6.86 -11.09
CA ASP A 113 -44.93 5.77 -10.19
C ASP A 113 -45.98 4.64 -10.15
N LEU A 114 -45.52 3.42 -10.43
CA LEU A 114 -46.29 2.17 -10.29
C LEU A 114 -45.94 1.43 -8.98
N GLY A 115 -45.30 2.12 -8.02
CA GLY A 115 -44.66 1.53 -6.84
C GLY A 115 -43.16 1.27 -7.03
N PHE A 116 -42.62 1.61 -8.19
CA PHE A 116 -41.21 1.55 -8.55
C PHE A 116 -40.92 2.50 -9.72
N PHE A 117 -39.64 2.83 -9.93
CA PHE A 117 -39.24 3.76 -10.98
C PHE A 117 -39.44 3.16 -12.37
N MET A 118 -40.20 3.85 -13.20
CA MET A 118 -40.37 3.55 -14.62
C MET A 118 -39.78 4.70 -15.44
N VAL A 119 -39.01 4.38 -16.47
CA VAL A 119 -38.31 5.37 -17.30
C VAL A 119 -38.51 5.11 -18.78
N GLU A 120 -38.54 6.19 -19.55
CA GLU A 120 -38.39 6.16 -20.99
C GLU A 120 -36.91 6.39 -21.33
N VAL A 121 -36.29 5.42 -21.98
CA VAL A 121 -34.87 5.44 -22.35
C VAL A 121 -34.70 5.41 -23.86
N GLU A 122 -33.60 5.99 -24.33
CA GLU A 122 -33.22 6.00 -25.73
C GLU A 122 -31.82 5.41 -25.87
N LYS A 123 -31.66 4.48 -26.81
CA LYS A 123 -30.35 3.88 -27.10
C LYS A 123 -29.41 4.95 -27.65
N THR A 124 -28.21 5.01 -27.09
CA THR A 124 -27.17 5.90 -27.62
C THR A 124 -26.66 5.32 -28.93
N ALA A 125 -26.58 6.14 -29.97
CA ALA A 125 -26.00 5.70 -31.24
C ALA A 125 -24.48 5.55 -31.09
N GLU A 126 -23.97 4.40 -31.51
CA GLU A 126 -22.54 4.08 -31.51
C GLU A 126 -22.05 4.17 -32.95
N HIS A 127 -21.88 5.40 -33.44
CA HIS A 127 -21.38 5.66 -34.78
C HIS A 127 -20.03 6.37 -34.70
N TYR A 128 -19.09 5.94 -35.54
CA TYR A 128 -17.79 6.58 -35.69
C TYR A 128 -17.26 6.41 -37.10
N GLU A 129 -16.43 7.36 -37.51
CA GLU A 129 -15.62 7.24 -38.71
C GLU A 129 -14.22 6.78 -38.30
N PRO A 130 -13.68 5.70 -38.89
CA PRO A 130 -12.32 5.27 -38.60
C PRO A 130 -11.32 6.37 -38.99
N THR A 131 -10.53 6.81 -38.02
CA THR A 131 -9.42 7.75 -38.24
C THR A 131 -8.11 7.12 -37.80
N ALA A 132 -6.99 7.56 -38.40
CA ALA A 132 -5.66 7.11 -37.98
C ALA A 132 -5.39 7.33 -36.48
N LYS A 133 -6.02 8.35 -35.89
CA LYS A 133 -5.94 8.64 -34.45
C LYS A 133 -6.69 7.60 -33.62
N ILE A 134 -7.90 7.23 -34.01
CA ILE A 134 -8.68 6.16 -33.35
C ILE A 134 -7.91 4.84 -33.41
N GLU A 135 -7.36 4.47 -34.57
CA GLU A 135 -6.55 3.24 -34.72
C GLU A 135 -5.28 3.26 -33.87
N ALA A 136 -4.63 4.42 -33.73
CA ALA A 136 -3.48 4.57 -32.84
C ALA A 136 -3.89 4.39 -31.37
N LEU A 137 -4.99 5.01 -30.93
CA LEU A 137 -5.50 4.88 -29.57
C LEU A 137 -5.90 3.45 -29.23
N VAL A 138 -6.59 2.76 -30.14
CA VAL A 138 -6.97 1.34 -29.98
C VAL A 138 -5.72 0.48 -29.76
N ARG A 139 -4.69 0.62 -30.59
CA ARG A 139 -3.41 -0.10 -30.41
C ARG A 139 -2.74 0.22 -29.07
N SER A 140 -2.73 1.49 -28.67
CA SER A 140 -2.17 1.91 -27.38
C SER A 140 -2.94 1.33 -26.19
N ILE A 141 -4.27 1.22 -26.28
CA ILE A 141 -5.12 0.62 -25.25
C ILE A 141 -4.87 -0.89 -25.16
N HIS A 142 -4.77 -1.62 -26.29
CA HIS A 142 -4.44 -3.05 -26.25
C HIS A 142 -3.11 -3.31 -25.53
N SER A 143 -2.04 -2.63 -25.95
CA SER A 143 -0.71 -2.79 -25.34
C SER A 143 -0.71 -2.39 -23.86
N SER A 144 -1.43 -1.34 -23.49
CA SER A 144 -1.53 -0.93 -22.09
C SER A 144 -2.35 -1.93 -21.26
N PHE A 145 -3.40 -2.50 -21.83
CA PHE A 145 -4.23 -3.48 -21.13
C PHE A 145 -3.50 -4.80 -20.93
N GLU A 146 -2.67 -5.22 -21.88
CA GLU A 146 -1.77 -6.37 -21.72
C GLU A 146 -0.85 -6.18 -20.51
N SER A 147 -0.17 -5.03 -20.44
CA SER A 147 0.65 -4.69 -19.26
C SER A 147 -0.16 -4.61 -17.96
N TYR A 148 -1.40 -4.12 -18.03
CA TYR A 148 -2.30 -4.08 -16.88
C TYR A 148 -2.69 -5.49 -16.39
N ALA A 149 -2.97 -6.41 -17.31
CA ALA A 149 -3.32 -7.79 -17.01
C ALA A 149 -2.16 -8.55 -16.38
N GLU A 150 -0.92 -8.35 -16.85
CA GLU A 150 0.28 -8.94 -16.25
C GLU A 150 0.50 -8.50 -14.79
N LEU A 151 0.22 -7.23 -14.49
CA LEU A 151 0.36 -6.68 -13.13
C LEU A 151 -0.82 -7.07 -12.23
N ASN A 152 -2.02 -7.23 -12.78
CA ASN A 152 -3.23 -7.54 -12.05
C ASN A 152 -3.64 -9.01 -12.18
N GLN A 153 -3.13 -9.84 -11.25
CA GLN A 153 -3.37 -11.29 -11.19
C GLN A 153 -4.85 -11.71 -11.05
N LYS A 154 -5.79 -10.78 -10.91
CA LYS A 154 -7.24 -11.08 -10.90
C LYS A 154 -7.84 -11.21 -12.29
N ILE A 155 -7.13 -10.74 -13.33
CA ILE A 155 -7.56 -10.85 -14.71
C ILE A 155 -7.07 -12.20 -15.23
N GLY A 156 -7.99 -13.03 -15.72
CA GLY A 156 -7.63 -14.30 -16.34
C GLY A 156 -7.14 -14.09 -17.78
N ASP A 157 -6.26 -14.98 -18.24
CA ASP A 157 -5.68 -14.94 -19.59
C ASP A 157 -6.77 -14.90 -20.68
N ASP A 158 -7.88 -15.61 -20.49
CA ASP A 158 -9.04 -15.60 -21.39
C ASP A 158 -9.58 -14.18 -21.66
N VAL A 159 -9.55 -13.30 -20.65
CA VAL A 159 -10.03 -11.92 -20.78
C VAL A 159 -9.03 -11.07 -21.56
N ALA A 160 -7.73 -11.30 -21.33
CA ALA A 160 -6.68 -10.61 -22.09
C ALA A 160 -6.78 -10.94 -23.59
N ASP A 161 -7.04 -12.21 -23.93
CA ASP A 161 -7.21 -12.66 -25.31
C ASP A 161 -8.46 -12.08 -25.98
N ILE A 162 -9.59 -12.00 -25.25
CA ILE A 162 -10.81 -11.35 -25.73
C ILE A 162 -10.53 -9.86 -26.03
N VAL A 163 -9.86 -9.17 -25.11
CA VAL A 163 -9.52 -7.76 -25.32
C VAL A 163 -8.56 -7.60 -26.50
N ALA A 164 -7.56 -8.46 -26.65
CA ALA A 164 -6.60 -8.40 -27.76
C ALA A 164 -7.24 -8.61 -29.14
N SER A 165 -8.32 -9.40 -29.20
CA SER A 165 -9.05 -9.69 -30.44
C SER A 165 -10.19 -8.70 -30.76
N THR A 166 -10.51 -7.79 -29.84
CA THR A 166 -11.63 -6.84 -30.01
C THR A 166 -11.23 -5.64 -30.86
N LEU A 167 -11.77 -5.55 -32.08
CA LEU A 167 -11.47 -4.46 -33.03
C LEU A 167 -12.39 -3.23 -32.88
N ASP A 168 -13.62 -3.43 -32.41
CA ASP A 168 -14.58 -2.34 -32.29
C ASP A 168 -14.22 -1.44 -31.08
N PRO A 169 -14.04 -0.12 -31.26
CA PRO A 169 -13.63 0.79 -30.19
C PRO A 169 -14.60 0.86 -29.01
N PHE A 170 -15.91 0.81 -29.26
CA PHE A 170 -16.90 0.86 -28.18
C PHE A 170 -16.88 -0.43 -27.36
N GLN A 171 -16.89 -1.59 -28.03
CA GLN A 171 -16.76 -2.89 -27.40
C GLN A 171 -15.46 -3.01 -26.59
N LEU A 172 -14.34 -2.50 -27.14
CA LEU A 172 -13.05 -2.46 -26.45
C LEU A 172 -13.16 -1.67 -25.15
N VAL A 173 -13.74 -0.47 -25.20
CA VAL A 173 -13.93 0.35 -24.01
C VAL A 173 -14.78 -0.34 -22.97
N TYR A 174 -15.91 -0.93 -23.37
CA TYR A 174 -16.83 -1.60 -22.45
C TYR A 174 -16.17 -2.80 -21.75
N THR A 175 -15.43 -3.60 -22.51
CA THR A 175 -14.74 -4.78 -22.00
C THR A 175 -13.63 -4.41 -21.03
N VAL A 176 -12.80 -3.43 -21.39
CA VAL A 176 -11.69 -2.95 -20.53
C VAL A 176 -12.24 -2.25 -19.27
N ALA A 177 -13.22 -1.35 -19.41
CA ALA A 177 -13.80 -0.62 -18.28
C ALA A 177 -14.53 -1.53 -17.28
N GLY A 178 -15.08 -2.66 -17.76
CA GLY A 178 -15.65 -3.72 -16.92
C GLY A 178 -14.63 -4.33 -15.96
N HIS A 179 -13.39 -4.56 -16.42
CA HIS A 179 -12.32 -5.21 -15.65
C HIS A 179 -11.40 -4.22 -14.90
N LEU A 180 -11.46 -2.93 -15.22
CA LEU A 180 -10.63 -1.91 -14.59
C LEU A 180 -11.06 -1.62 -13.15
N THR A 181 -10.12 -1.44 -12.22
CA THR A 181 -10.39 -1.09 -10.81
C THR A 181 -10.47 0.44 -10.62
N ALA A 182 -11.27 1.13 -11.45
CA ALA A 182 -11.42 2.59 -11.39
C ALA A 182 -12.55 3.05 -10.47
N LYS A 183 -12.51 4.33 -10.07
CA LYS A 183 -13.58 4.96 -9.28
C LYS A 183 -14.87 5.00 -10.10
N ILE A 184 -16.01 4.83 -9.42
CA ILE A 184 -17.35 4.86 -10.04
C ILE A 184 -17.56 6.11 -10.90
N ARG A 185 -17.10 7.28 -10.45
CA ARG A 185 -17.21 8.53 -11.22
C ARG A 185 -16.47 8.47 -12.55
N GLU A 186 -15.33 7.81 -12.60
CA GLU A 186 -14.54 7.67 -13.82
C GLU A 186 -15.16 6.66 -14.78
N LYS A 187 -15.64 5.53 -14.25
CA LYS A 187 -16.42 4.55 -15.03
C LYS A 187 -17.71 5.17 -15.59
N GLN A 188 -18.41 5.95 -14.78
CA GLN A 188 -19.61 6.65 -15.21
C GLN A 188 -19.28 7.67 -16.31
N ALA A 189 -18.19 8.41 -16.17
CA ALA A 189 -17.76 9.35 -17.22
C ALA A 189 -17.49 8.63 -18.55
N LEU A 190 -16.91 7.42 -18.54
CA LEU A 190 -16.76 6.62 -19.77
C LEU A 190 -18.11 6.28 -20.39
N LEU A 191 -19.10 5.91 -19.58
CA LEU A 191 -20.45 5.62 -20.08
C LEU A 191 -21.14 6.86 -20.66
N GLU A 192 -20.82 8.07 -20.16
CA GLU A 192 -21.46 9.33 -20.57
C GLU A 192 -20.85 9.95 -21.85
N ILE A 193 -19.60 9.64 -22.19
CA ILE A 193 -18.95 10.22 -23.38
C ILE A 193 -19.47 9.53 -24.64
N GLU A 194 -20.16 10.29 -25.49
CA GLU A 194 -20.72 9.78 -26.76
C GLU A 194 -19.67 9.67 -27.87
N ASP A 195 -18.65 10.55 -27.86
CA ASP A 195 -17.57 10.61 -28.85
C ASP A 195 -16.53 9.47 -28.67
N VAL A 196 -16.21 8.77 -29.76
CA VAL A 196 -15.25 7.65 -29.75
C VAL A 196 -13.83 8.08 -29.44
N GLU A 197 -13.40 9.22 -29.95
CA GLU A 197 -12.05 9.70 -29.69
C GLU A 197 -11.89 10.08 -28.21
N GLY A 198 -12.83 10.89 -27.69
CA GLY A 198 -12.83 11.32 -26.30
C GLY A 198 -12.96 10.16 -25.30
N ILE A 199 -13.77 9.13 -25.60
CA ILE A 199 -13.92 7.97 -24.71
C ILE A 199 -12.65 7.11 -24.69
N LEU A 200 -11.98 6.92 -25.84
CA LEU A 200 -10.71 6.19 -25.92
C LEU A 200 -9.58 6.94 -25.20
N GLU A 201 -9.45 8.26 -25.41
CA GLU A 201 -8.46 9.08 -24.71
C GLU A 201 -8.67 9.03 -23.19
N LYS A 202 -9.94 9.11 -22.76
CA LYS A 202 -10.29 9.02 -21.35
C LYS A 202 -9.95 7.65 -20.77
N LEU A 203 -10.28 6.57 -21.49
CA LEU A 203 -9.97 5.21 -21.06
C LEU A 203 -8.46 5.02 -20.94
N TYR A 204 -7.71 5.39 -21.98
CA TYR A 204 -6.25 5.28 -22.00
C TYR A 204 -5.64 5.98 -20.80
N LYS A 205 -6.08 7.21 -20.49
CA LYS A 205 -5.61 7.96 -19.32
C LYS A 205 -5.89 7.25 -17.98
N ILE A 206 -7.09 6.69 -17.81
CA ILE A 206 -7.43 5.96 -16.57
C ILE A 206 -6.57 4.69 -16.48
N LEU A 207 -6.43 3.97 -17.59
CA LEU A 207 -5.66 2.74 -17.67
C LEU A 207 -4.18 2.96 -17.33
N THR A 208 -3.53 3.97 -17.92
CA THR A 208 -2.14 4.31 -17.60
C THR A 208 -1.95 4.70 -16.14
N ALA A 209 -2.86 5.51 -15.58
CA ALA A 209 -2.79 5.89 -14.17
C ALA A 209 -2.92 4.68 -13.23
N GLU A 210 -3.75 3.70 -13.59
CA GLU A 210 -3.91 2.48 -12.80
C GLU A 210 -2.68 1.56 -12.91
N ILE A 211 -2.07 1.46 -14.09
CA ILE A 211 -0.81 0.74 -14.29
C ILE A 211 0.29 1.33 -13.40
N ASP A 212 0.42 2.66 -13.35
CA ASP A 212 1.40 3.34 -12.51
C ASP A 212 1.22 2.99 -11.02
N ILE A 213 -0.04 2.96 -10.55
CA ILE A 213 -0.38 2.57 -9.18
C ILE A 213 0.05 1.12 -8.92
N LEU A 214 -0.33 0.18 -9.79
CA LEU A 214 0.03 -1.23 -9.62
C LEU A 214 1.54 -1.47 -9.64
N GLN A 215 2.28 -0.77 -10.50
CA GLN A 215 3.74 -0.83 -10.52
C GLN A 215 4.36 -0.32 -9.21
N LEU A 216 3.83 0.77 -8.65
CA LEU A 216 4.27 1.29 -7.36
C LEU A 216 3.99 0.30 -6.22
N GLU A 217 2.81 -0.32 -6.22
CA GLU A 217 2.43 -1.35 -5.24
C GLU A 217 3.35 -2.57 -5.31
N GLU A 218 3.64 -3.09 -6.51
CA GLU A 218 4.55 -4.23 -6.68
C GLU A 218 5.98 -3.88 -6.24
N ASN A 219 6.48 -2.69 -6.59
CA ASN A 219 7.78 -2.20 -6.13
C ASN A 219 7.84 -2.05 -4.60
N LEU A 220 6.76 -1.62 -3.96
CA LEU A 220 6.66 -1.56 -2.49
C LEU A 220 6.66 -2.97 -1.90
N ARG A 221 5.87 -3.88 -2.45
CA ARG A 221 5.78 -5.28 -2.02
C ARG A 221 7.14 -5.98 -2.08
N GLN A 222 7.90 -5.79 -3.16
CA GLN A 222 9.25 -6.33 -3.31
C GLN A 222 10.23 -5.76 -2.27
N ARG A 223 10.15 -4.45 -1.98
CA ARG A 223 10.99 -3.83 -0.94
C ARG A 223 10.68 -4.37 0.45
N VAL A 224 9.40 -4.49 0.80
CA VAL A 224 8.95 -5.06 2.08
C VAL A 224 9.42 -6.52 2.19
N LYS A 225 9.26 -7.32 1.13
CA LYS A 225 9.72 -8.72 1.10
C LYS A 225 11.24 -8.83 1.37
N LYS A 226 12.07 -8.05 0.67
CA LYS A 226 13.53 -8.02 0.88
C LYS A 226 13.89 -7.62 2.31
N GLN A 227 13.19 -6.64 2.88
CA GLN A 227 13.43 -6.20 4.26
C GLN A 227 13.04 -7.28 5.29
N MET A 228 11.92 -7.98 5.06
CA MET A 228 11.49 -9.08 5.92
C MET A 228 12.47 -10.25 5.86
N GLU A 229 12.92 -10.65 4.67
CA GLU A 229 13.92 -11.72 4.49
C GLU A 229 15.23 -11.37 5.21
N LYS A 230 15.71 -10.12 5.10
CA LYS A 230 16.90 -9.67 5.84
C LYS A 230 16.69 -9.72 7.35
N THR A 231 15.51 -9.33 7.83
CA THR A 231 15.19 -9.33 9.27
C THR A 231 15.10 -10.76 9.81
N GLN A 232 14.42 -11.67 9.10
CA GLN A 232 14.35 -13.09 9.45
C GLN A 232 15.73 -13.74 9.44
N LYS A 233 16.55 -13.46 8.42
CA LYS A 233 17.93 -13.97 8.34
C LYS A 233 18.78 -13.47 9.50
N ASN A 234 18.71 -12.18 9.85
CA ASN A 234 19.43 -11.62 10.98
C ASN A 234 18.96 -12.22 12.32
N TYR A 235 17.64 -12.40 12.48
CA TYR A 235 17.08 -13.07 13.66
C TYR A 235 17.62 -14.49 13.81
N TYR A 236 17.57 -15.28 12.73
CA TYR A 236 18.07 -16.65 12.71
C TYR A 236 19.58 -16.73 13.01
N LEU A 237 20.39 -15.88 12.38
CA LEU A 237 21.84 -15.84 12.61
C LEU A 237 22.19 -15.44 14.05
N ASN A 238 21.48 -14.48 14.64
CA ASN A 238 21.70 -14.09 16.03
C ASN A 238 21.35 -15.23 17.00
N GLU A 239 20.29 -15.98 16.72
CA GLU A 239 19.90 -17.11 17.56
C GLU A 239 20.90 -18.27 17.43
N GLN A 240 21.43 -18.53 16.22
CA GLN A 240 22.53 -19.47 16.03
C GLN A 240 23.80 -19.04 16.78
N MET A 241 24.18 -17.76 16.70
CA MET A 241 25.33 -17.24 17.44
C MET A 241 25.17 -17.41 18.95
N ARG A 242 23.96 -17.19 19.48
CA ARG A 242 23.65 -17.43 20.90
C ARG A 242 23.76 -18.91 21.27
N ALA A 243 23.30 -19.81 20.40
CA ALA A 243 23.42 -21.25 20.62
C ALA A 243 24.90 -21.69 20.62
N ILE A 244 25.69 -21.23 19.64
CA ILE A 244 27.14 -21.50 19.57
C ILE A 244 27.86 -20.97 20.81
N GLN A 245 27.58 -19.73 21.24
CA GLN A 245 28.19 -19.16 22.45
C GLN A 245 27.84 -19.95 23.72
N LYS A 246 26.63 -20.51 23.80
CA LYS A 246 26.20 -21.37 24.90
C LYS A 246 26.91 -22.73 24.88
N GLU A 247 27.14 -23.31 23.71
CA GLU A 247 27.89 -24.56 23.56
C GLU A 247 29.41 -24.38 23.78
N MET A 248 29.98 -23.22 23.44
CA MET A 248 31.40 -22.91 23.62
C MET A 248 31.81 -22.59 25.07
N GLY A 249 30.88 -22.57 26.04
CA GLY A 249 31.20 -22.41 27.48
C GLY A 249 31.78 -21.05 27.90
N THR A 250 31.87 -20.06 27.00
CA THR A 250 32.50 -18.75 27.23
C THR A 250 31.67 -17.76 28.07
N GLN A 251 30.47 -18.16 28.47
CA GLN A 251 29.57 -17.29 29.25
C GLN A 251 30.04 -17.12 30.71
N ASP A 252 30.74 -18.11 31.27
CA ASP A 252 31.19 -18.08 32.67
C ASP A 252 32.44 -17.21 32.87
N ASP A 253 33.39 -17.22 31.94
CA ASP A 253 34.65 -16.45 32.07
C ASP A 253 34.43 -14.94 32.01
N PHE A 254 33.65 -14.44 31.03
CA PHE A 254 33.40 -13.00 30.90
C PHE A 254 32.53 -12.44 32.03
N ALA A 255 31.55 -13.22 32.49
CA ALA A 255 30.73 -12.85 33.64
C ALA A 255 31.55 -12.81 34.95
N SER A 256 32.55 -13.69 35.07
CA SER A 256 33.52 -13.68 36.18
C SER A 256 34.43 -12.46 36.12
N GLU A 257 35.02 -12.15 34.96
CA GLU A 257 35.91 -10.99 34.77
C GLU A 257 35.22 -9.65 35.06
N LEU A 258 33.94 -9.51 34.69
CA LEU A 258 33.16 -8.31 34.99
C LEU A 258 32.93 -8.13 36.49
N LYS A 259 32.74 -9.22 37.25
CA LYS A 259 32.59 -9.18 38.71
C LYS A 259 33.88 -8.75 39.40
N ASP A 260 35.02 -9.27 38.94
CA ASP A 260 36.32 -8.88 39.49
C ASP A 260 36.68 -7.43 39.18
N LEU A 261 36.33 -6.94 37.99
CA LEU A 261 36.54 -5.54 37.66
C LEU A 261 35.62 -4.62 38.48
N GLU A 262 34.38 -5.02 38.76
CA GLU A 262 33.48 -4.28 39.66
C GLU A 262 34.07 -4.15 41.08
N ARG A 263 34.67 -5.23 41.60
CA ARG A 263 35.36 -5.21 42.90
C ARG A 263 36.54 -4.24 42.90
N LYS A 264 37.37 -4.25 41.86
CA LYS A 264 38.51 -3.33 41.72
C LYS A 264 38.08 -1.86 41.66
N ILE A 265 36.99 -1.54 40.95
CA ILE A 265 36.42 -0.19 40.91
C ILE A 265 35.94 0.27 42.30
N LYS A 266 35.29 -0.63 43.06
CA LYS A 266 34.76 -0.29 44.40
C LYS A 266 35.87 -0.08 45.45
N ASN A 267 36.94 -0.87 45.36
CA ASN A 267 38.03 -0.82 46.35
C ASN A 267 39.01 0.33 46.12
N LYS A 268 39.05 0.92 44.92
CA LYS A 268 40.00 1.99 44.60
C LYS A 268 39.45 3.37 44.99
N ASN A 269 40.25 4.14 45.74
CA ASN A 269 39.90 5.51 46.12
C ASN A 269 40.07 6.47 44.94
N LEU A 270 38.99 6.65 44.16
CA LEU A 270 38.94 7.52 43.00
C LEU A 270 38.36 8.91 43.37
N PRO A 271 38.88 10.00 42.80
CA PRO A 271 38.21 11.31 42.83
C PRO A 271 36.79 11.23 42.24
N LYS A 272 35.88 12.11 42.68
CA LYS A 272 34.45 12.07 42.30
C LYS A 272 34.23 12.04 40.78
N ASP A 273 34.99 12.83 40.03
CA ASP A 273 34.85 12.94 38.57
C ASP A 273 35.35 11.66 37.86
N ALA A 274 36.48 11.12 38.30
CA ALA A 274 37.03 9.87 37.77
C ALA A 274 36.13 8.67 38.09
N ALA A 275 35.57 8.61 39.30
CA ALA A 275 34.64 7.56 39.71
C ALA A 275 33.35 7.57 38.89
N ALA A 276 32.80 8.75 38.59
CA ALA A 276 31.61 8.90 37.75
C ALA A 276 31.90 8.40 36.32
N LYS A 277 33.04 8.78 35.74
CA LYS A 277 33.42 8.39 34.39
C LYS A 277 33.66 6.88 34.25
N VAL A 278 34.40 6.28 35.19
CA VAL A 278 34.65 4.83 35.21
C VAL A 278 33.36 4.03 35.36
N ARG A 279 32.41 4.47 36.19
CA ARG A 279 31.10 3.80 36.34
C ARG A 279 30.26 3.87 35.06
N GLN A 280 30.29 4.99 34.35
CA GLN A 280 29.59 5.16 33.07
C GLN A 280 30.16 4.21 32.02
N GLU A 281 31.48 4.19 31.86
CA GLU A 281 32.15 3.31 30.89
C GLU A 281 32.01 1.82 31.27
N PHE A 282 32.03 1.47 32.56
CA PHE A 282 31.77 0.11 33.02
C PHE A 282 30.32 -0.35 32.74
N LYS A 283 29.33 0.54 32.87
CA LYS A 283 27.93 0.22 32.50
C LYS A 283 27.81 -0.04 31.00
N LYS A 284 28.53 0.70 30.16
CA LYS A 284 28.60 0.45 28.71
C LYS A 284 29.26 -0.89 28.42
N LEU A 285 30.39 -1.21 29.08
CA LEU A 285 31.10 -2.49 28.92
C LEU A 285 30.20 -3.70 29.23
N LYS A 286 29.31 -3.61 30.24
CA LYS A 286 28.34 -4.67 30.57
C LYS A 286 27.30 -4.94 29.46
N MET A 287 27.04 -3.97 28.58
CA MET A 287 26.05 -4.07 27.50
C MET A 287 26.68 -4.43 26.15
N MET A 288 28.01 -4.39 26.04
CA MET A 288 28.75 -4.69 24.82
C MET A 288 29.06 -6.18 24.72
N THR A 289 29.21 -6.68 23.49
CA THR A 289 29.70 -8.04 23.25
C THR A 289 31.21 -8.13 23.52
N PRO A 290 31.71 -9.18 24.19
CA PRO A 290 33.12 -9.29 24.62
C PRO A 290 34.15 -9.20 23.48
N MET A 291 33.76 -9.62 22.27
CA MET A 291 34.61 -9.66 21.09
C MET A 291 34.55 -8.38 20.24
N SER A 292 33.79 -7.36 20.66
CA SER A 292 33.77 -6.07 19.97
C SER A 292 35.10 -5.35 20.17
N ALA A 293 35.67 -4.80 19.09
CA ALA A 293 36.86 -3.95 19.17
C ALA A 293 36.65 -2.76 20.13
N GLU A 294 35.41 -2.28 20.25
CA GLU A 294 35.04 -1.22 21.20
C GLU A 294 35.11 -1.68 22.66
N ALA A 295 34.75 -2.94 22.93
CA ALA A 295 34.81 -3.50 24.29
C ALA A 295 36.26 -3.57 24.79
N THR A 296 37.22 -3.92 23.93
CA THR A 296 38.65 -3.91 24.26
C THR A 296 39.15 -2.50 24.58
N VAL A 297 38.73 -1.49 23.82
CA VAL A 297 39.12 -0.08 24.06
C VAL A 297 38.55 0.43 25.40
N VAL A 298 37.27 0.17 25.66
CA VAL A 298 36.62 0.56 26.92
C VAL A 298 37.25 -0.17 28.11
N ARG A 299 37.59 -1.45 27.96
CA ARG A 299 38.28 -2.23 28.99
C ARG A 299 39.65 -1.65 29.31
N ASN A 300 40.46 -1.37 28.29
CA ASN A 300 41.79 -0.78 28.45
C ASN A 300 41.72 0.59 29.14
N TYR A 301 40.73 1.41 28.78
CA TYR A 301 40.52 2.71 29.42
C TYR A 301 40.19 2.58 30.91
N ILE A 302 39.32 1.63 31.27
CA ILE A 302 38.99 1.38 32.69
C ILE A 302 40.22 0.86 33.44
N ASP A 303 40.98 -0.08 32.85
CA ASP A 303 42.19 -0.62 33.45
C ASP A 303 43.29 0.46 33.64
N TRP A 304 43.41 1.41 32.70
CA TRP A 304 44.31 2.57 32.84
C TRP A 304 43.93 3.48 34.01
N ILE A 305 42.64 3.82 34.17
CA ILE A 305 42.22 4.62 35.32
C ILE A 305 42.46 3.84 36.63
N LEU A 306 42.26 2.52 36.60
CA LEU A 306 42.51 1.62 37.71
C LEU A 306 43.99 1.31 37.95
N SER A 307 44.94 1.72 37.09
CA SER A 307 46.38 1.60 37.37
C SER A 307 46.99 2.88 37.97
N LEU A 308 46.39 4.05 37.74
CA LEU A 308 46.95 5.32 38.21
C LEU A 308 46.99 5.46 39.74
N PRO A 309 48.09 5.97 40.33
CA PRO A 309 48.26 6.12 41.77
C PRO A 309 47.46 7.33 42.29
N TRP A 310 46.13 7.21 42.28
CA TRP A 310 45.21 8.26 42.76
C TRP A 310 45.40 8.51 44.25
N LEU A 311 45.48 9.80 44.63
CA LEU A 311 45.57 10.27 46.02
C LEU A 311 46.82 9.84 46.80
N THR A 312 47.68 8.99 46.23
CA THR A 312 49.01 8.72 46.76
C THR A 312 49.95 9.85 46.35
N LYS A 313 50.34 10.66 47.33
CA LYS A 313 51.36 11.71 47.17
C LYS A 313 52.61 11.29 47.92
N THR A 314 53.77 11.47 47.32
CA THR A 314 55.04 11.47 48.06
C THR A 314 55.08 12.68 48.97
N LYS A 315 55.73 12.57 50.14
CA LYS A 315 56.02 13.75 50.96
C LYS A 315 57.16 14.51 50.30
N ASP A 316 56.96 15.79 50.05
CA ASP A 316 58.01 16.65 49.52
C ASP A 316 59.12 16.78 50.57
N LYS A 317 60.35 16.39 50.18
CA LYS A 317 61.56 16.64 50.97
C LYS A 317 62.21 17.92 50.42
N LEU A 318 61.92 19.06 51.05
CA LEU A 318 62.49 20.35 50.70
C LEU A 318 63.74 20.63 51.54
N ASN A 319 64.76 19.75 51.43
CA ASN A 319 66.05 19.97 52.06
C ASN A 319 67.08 20.30 50.98
N ILE A 320 67.34 21.59 50.82
CA ILE A 320 68.23 22.15 49.81
C ILE A 320 69.67 21.64 49.99
N GLN A 321 70.10 21.43 51.24
CA GLN A 321 71.44 20.91 51.55
C GLN A 321 71.57 19.43 51.18
N GLU A 322 70.54 18.61 51.45
CA GLU A 322 70.49 17.20 51.05
C GLU A 322 70.43 17.08 49.51
N ALA A 323 69.71 17.98 48.83
CA ALA A 323 69.66 18.03 47.37
C ALA A 323 71.00 18.41 46.74
N GLU A 324 71.73 19.39 47.30
CA GLU A 324 73.05 19.79 46.83
C GLU A 324 74.08 18.65 47.00
N VAL A 325 74.05 17.92 48.12
CA VAL A 325 74.92 16.75 48.35
C VAL A 325 74.62 15.64 47.35
N ILE A 326 73.36 15.28 47.13
CA ILE A 326 72.96 14.26 46.15
C ILE A 326 73.37 14.67 44.73
N LEU A 327 73.20 15.96 44.38
CA LEU A 327 73.63 16.48 43.08
C LEU A 327 75.15 16.45 42.91
N GLU A 328 75.93 16.67 43.98
CA GLU A 328 77.38 16.57 43.96
C GLU A 328 77.89 15.13 43.86
N GLU A 329 77.22 14.19 44.54
CA GLU A 329 77.51 12.75 44.47
C GLU A 329 77.14 12.13 43.11
N ASP A 330 75.96 12.41 42.57
CA ASP A 330 75.45 11.74 41.36
C ASP A 330 76.02 12.31 40.05
N HIS A 331 76.55 13.55 40.04
CA HIS A 331 76.88 14.28 38.80
C HIS A 331 78.19 15.07 38.86
N TYR A 332 79.36 14.47 38.64
CA TYR A 332 80.66 15.20 38.74
C TYR A 332 80.84 16.34 37.70
N GLY A 333 81.33 17.51 38.14
CA GLY A 333 81.88 18.58 37.26
C GLY A 333 80.90 19.61 36.67
N LEU A 334 79.64 19.65 37.12
CA LEU A 334 78.60 20.55 36.61
C LEU A 334 78.15 21.59 37.64
N SER A 335 79.03 22.50 38.05
CA SER A 335 78.73 23.51 39.09
C SER A 335 77.59 24.48 38.70
N LYS A 336 77.67 25.10 37.52
CA LYS A 336 76.68 26.12 37.10
C LYS A 336 75.22 25.61 36.95
N PRO A 337 74.95 24.41 36.40
CA PRO A 337 73.58 23.88 36.34
C PRO A 337 73.05 23.48 37.72
N LYS A 338 73.90 22.94 38.60
CA LYS A 338 73.49 22.52 39.95
C LYS A 338 73.11 23.71 40.81
N GLU A 339 73.93 24.76 40.84
CA GLU A 339 73.62 26.01 41.56
C GLU A 339 72.25 26.56 41.13
N ARG A 340 71.92 26.47 39.84
CA ARG A 340 70.65 26.98 39.29
C ARG A 340 69.42 26.11 39.61
N ILE A 341 69.59 24.80 39.85
CA ILE A 341 68.55 23.89 40.31
C ILE A 341 68.30 24.05 41.82
N VAL A 342 69.32 24.47 42.57
CA VAL A 342 69.25 24.69 44.02
C VAL A 342 68.69 26.09 44.34
N GLU A 343 68.90 27.10 43.48
CA GLU A 343 68.38 28.46 43.64
C GLU A 343 66.86 28.63 43.36
N TYR A 344 66.23 27.72 42.61
CA TYR A 344 64.82 27.76 42.19
C TYR A 344 64.05 26.53 42.63
#